data_AF-A0A222SM15-F1
#
_entry.id   AF-A0A222SM15-F1
#
_cell.length_a   1.000
_cell.length_b   1.000
_cell.length_c   1.000
_cell.angle_alpha   90.00
_cell.angle_beta   90.00
_cell.angle_gamma   90.00
#
_symmetry.space_group_name_H-M   'P 1'
#
loop_
_entity.id
_entity.type
_entity.pdbx_description
1 polymer ?
#
loop_
_entity_poly.entity_id
_entity_poly.type
_entity_poly.pdbx_seq_one_letter_code
_entity_poly.pdbx_strand_id
1 'polypeptide(L)'
;MLKLDELRKAAKCEIFVEEEIAKHDVKKVAGVADILIELSGKKDLKKILHMLRDSRYPHVVINRKGRVILPDNRYHGAVIVMD
;
A
#
# COMPACT_ATOMS: atom_id res chain seq x y z
N MET A 1 2.06 13.42 10.60
CA MET A 1 0.85 13.41 9.74
C MET A 1 1.30 12.98 8.35
N LEU A 2 0.75 11.90 7.80
CA LEU A 2 1.15 11.40 6.48
C LEU A 2 0.59 12.36 5.42
N LYS A 3 1.45 12.96 4.59
CA LYS A 3 1.01 13.78 3.46
C LYS A 3 1.19 13.00 2.16
N LEU A 4 0.08 12.72 1.48
CA LEU A 4 0.07 11.96 0.23
C LEU A 4 0.91 12.62 -0.87
N ASP A 5 0.93 13.95 -0.90
CA ASP A 5 1.75 14.72 -1.85
C ASP A 5 3.26 14.53 -1.66
N GLU A 6 3.71 14.30 -0.43
CA GLU A 6 5.12 14.04 -0.15
C GLU A 6 5.50 12.63 -0.63
N LEU A 7 4.62 11.63 -0.47
CA LEU A 7 4.84 10.28 -0.99
C LEU A 7 4.95 10.27 -2.52
N ARG A 8 4.04 10.98 -3.21
CA ARG A 8 4.06 11.11 -4.68
C ARG A 8 5.32 11.80 -5.21
N LYS A 9 5.88 12.74 -4.44
CA LYS A 9 7.14 13.44 -4.80
C LYS A 9 8.38 12.61 -4.50
N ALA A 10 8.35 11.76 -3.47
CA ALA A 10 9.50 11.00 -3.01
C ALA A 10 9.79 9.73 -3.84
N ALA A 11 8.77 9.18 -4.49
CA ALA A 11 8.80 7.90 -5.19
C ALA A 11 7.88 7.89 -6.40
N LYS A 12 8.27 7.16 -7.47
CA LYS A 12 7.36 6.83 -8.56
C LYS A 12 6.39 5.75 -8.09
N CYS A 13 5.23 6.18 -7.64
CA CYS A 13 4.17 5.31 -7.14
C CYS A 13 2.81 5.87 -7.49
N GLU A 14 1.84 4.97 -7.63
CA GLU A 14 0.43 5.31 -7.72
C GLU A 14 -0.19 5.14 -6.34
N ILE A 15 -1.02 6.10 -5.94
CA ILE A 15 -1.66 6.12 -4.62
C ILE A 15 -3.16 6.25 -4.81
N PHE A 16 -3.88 5.27 -4.27
CA PHE A 16 -5.33 5.17 -4.27
C PHE A 16 -5.84 5.26 -2.83
N VAL A 17 -7.03 5.83 -2.63
CA VAL A 17 -7.63 6.08 -1.32
C VAL A 17 -8.95 5.33 -1.25
N GLU A 18 -9.18 4.62 -0.15
CA GLU A 18 -10.35 3.74 0.03
C GLU A 18 -10.57 2.78 -1.15
N GLU A 19 -9.49 2.10 -1.57
CA GLU A 19 -9.47 1.31 -2.80
C GLU A 19 -9.55 -0.19 -2.55
N GLU A 20 -10.23 -0.90 -3.44
CA GLU A 20 -10.31 -2.36 -3.40
C GLU A 20 -8.99 -2.99 -3.84
N ILE A 21 -8.40 -3.80 -2.96
CA ILE A 21 -7.10 -4.43 -3.21
C ILE A 21 -7.15 -5.39 -4.41
N ALA A 22 -8.30 -6.03 -4.63
CA ALA A 22 -8.51 -6.98 -5.72
C ALA A 22 -8.41 -6.34 -7.12
N LYS A 23 -8.63 -5.03 -7.27
CA LYS A 23 -8.51 -4.33 -8.55
C LYS A 23 -7.07 -4.18 -9.04
N HIS A 24 -6.08 -4.42 -8.17
CA HIS A 24 -4.65 -4.29 -8.45
C HIS A 24 -3.98 -5.65 -8.70
N ASP A 25 -4.69 -6.56 -9.38
CA ASP A 25 -4.23 -7.91 -9.73
C ASP A 25 -3.85 -8.82 -8.55
N VAL A 26 -4.35 -8.52 -7.35
CA VAL A 26 -4.10 -9.31 -6.15
C VAL A 26 -5.13 -10.45 -6.04
N LYS A 27 -4.79 -11.62 -6.57
CA LYS A 27 -5.74 -12.73 -6.83
C LYS A 27 -6.42 -13.37 -5.61
N LYS A 28 -5.93 -13.13 -4.40
CA LYS A 28 -6.38 -13.84 -3.18
C LYS A 28 -6.54 -12.92 -1.98
N VAL A 29 -6.85 -11.66 -2.22
CA VAL A 29 -7.11 -10.68 -1.17
C VAL A 29 -8.44 -10.01 -1.50
N ALA A 30 -9.42 -10.22 -0.63
CA ALA A 30 -10.67 -9.48 -0.64
C ALA A 30 -10.58 -8.40 0.45
N GLY A 31 -10.96 -7.18 0.09
CA GLY A 31 -11.08 -6.07 1.03
C GLY A 31 -10.58 -4.74 0.50
N VAL A 32 -10.86 -3.70 1.28
CA VAL A 32 -10.54 -2.30 0.97
C VAL A 32 -9.34 -1.85 1.79
N ALA A 33 -8.43 -1.08 1.19
CA ALA A 33 -7.36 -0.41 1.91
C ALA A 33 -7.68 1.08 2.05
N ASP A 34 -7.45 1.67 3.22
CA ASP A 34 -7.60 3.12 3.39
C ASP A 34 -6.64 3.89 2.45
N ILE A 35 -5.42 3.37 2.29
CA ILE A 35 -4.48 3.81 1.26
C ILE A 35 -3.91 2.56 0.58
N LEU A 36 -3.94 2.51 -0.75
CA LEU A 36 -3.22 1.53 -1.55
C LEU A 36 -2.10 2.22 -2.33
N ILE A 37 -0.90 1.65 -2.26
CA ILE A 37 0.30 2.18 -2.91
C ILE A 37 0.85 1.12 -3.86
N GLU A 38 0.85 1.40 -5.15
CA GLU A 38 1.54 0.58 -6.15
C GLU A 38 2.90 1.18 -6.47
N LEU A 39 3.95 0.38 -6.31
CA LEU A 39 5.31 0.80 -6.61
C LEU A 39 5.69 0.39 -8.02
N SER A 40 6.26 1.31 -8.78
CA SER A 40 6.83 1.00 -10.10
C SER A 40 8.17 0.26 -10.02
N GLY A 41 8.75 0.06 -8.82
CA GLY A 41 9.99 -0.68 -8.64
C GLY A 41 10.49 -0.81 -7.19
N LYS A 42 11.40 -1.77 -6.97
CA LYS A 42 11.93 -2.12 -5.64
C LYS A 42 12.74 -1.02 -4.96
N LYS A 43 13.36 -0.11 -5.72
CA LYS A 43 14.23 0.95 -5.18
C LYS A 43 13.44 1.97 -4.35
N ASP A 44 12.18 2.20 -4.68
CA ASP A 44 11.34 3.20 -4.02
C ASP A 44 10.64 2.67 -2.77
N LEU A 45 10.56 1.35 -2.60
CA LEU A 45 10.00 0.71 -1.42
C LEU A 45 10.66 1.21 -0.13
N LYS A 46 12.00 1.25 -0.10
CA LYS A 46 12.74 1.62 1.12
C LYS A 46 12.40 3.05 1.57
N LYS A 47 12.20 3.98 0.64
CA LYS A 47 11.82 5.37 0.93
C LYS A 47 10.41 5.43 1.49
N ILE A 48 9.46 4.78 0.83
CA ILE A 48 8.04 4.72 1.26
C ILE A 48 7.94 4.12 2.67
N LEU A 49 8.61 2.99 2.92
CA LEU A 49 8.63 2.35 4.24
C LEU A 49 9.21 3.26 5.32
N HIS A 50 10.27 4.03 5.00
CA HIS A 50 10.85 4.98 5.95
C HIS A 50 9.86 6.10 6.28
N MET A 51 9.22 6.70 5.27
CA MET A 51 8.22 7.76 5.47
C MET A 51 7.00 7.28 6.27
N LEU A 52 6.50 6.07 5.98
CA LEU A 52 5.38 5.48 6.71
C LEU A 52 5.76 5.15 8.17
N ARG A 53 7.00 4.68 8.40
CA ARG A 53 7.52 4.45 9.75
C ARG A 53 7.66 5.74 10.54
N ASP A 54 8.24 6.79 9.96
CA ASP A 54 8.46 8.07 10.63
C ASP A 54 7.13 8.77 10.98
N SER A 55 6.14 8.63 10.10
CA SER A 55 4.78 9.11 10.34
C SER A 55 3.96 8.22 11.29
N ARG A 56 4.51 7.08 11.73
CA ARG A 56 3.84 6.04 12.53
C ARG A 56 2.53 5.57 11.90
N TYR A 57 2.47 5.55 10.57
CA TYR A 57 1.30 5.12 9.83
C TYR A 57 1.31 3.58 9.69
N PRO A 58 0.27 2.87 10.15
CA PRO A 58 0.16 1.42 9.97
C PRO A 58 0.28 1.04 8.50
N HIS A 59 1.14 0.07 8.19
CA HIS A 59 1.33 -0.36 6.82
C HIS A 59 1.71 -1.83 6.72
N VAL A 60 1.34 -2.43 5.59
CA VAL A 60 1.69 -3.81 5.23
C VAL A 60 2.16 -3.85 3.79
N VAL A 61 3.11 -4.74 3.52
CA VAL A 61 3.56 -5.04 2.15
C VAL A 61 2.96 -6.37 1.75
N ILE A 62 2.31 -6.41 0.59
CA ILE A 62 1.73 -7.61 0.01
C ILE A 62 2.29 -7.82 -1.40
N ASN A 63 2.37 -9.07 -1.83
CA ASN A 63 2.64 -9.37 -3.23
C ASN A 63 1.34 -9.76 -3.96
N ARG A 64 1.33 -9.61 -5.28
CA ARG A 64 0.14 -9.94 -6.10
C ARG A 64 -0.24 -11.42 -6.09
N LYS A 65 0.72 -12.31 -5.82
CA LYS A 65 0.54 -13.78 -5.84
C LYS A 65 0.18 -14.38 -4.47
N GLY A 66 0.35 -13.61 -3.41
CA GLY A 66 0.19 -14.06 -2.03
C GLY A 66 -1.26 -14.17 -1.63
N ARG A 67 -1.49 -14.78 -0.47
CA ARG A 67 -2.80 -14.84 0.16
C ARG A 67 -2.72 -14.05 1.45
N VAL A 68 -3.58 -13.04 1.57
CA VAL A 68 -3.75 -12.26 2.80
C VAL A 68 -5.23 -12.27 3.14
N ILE A 69 -5.54 -12.50 4.40
CA ILE A 69 -6.90 -12.47 4.91
C ILE A 69 -7.03 -11.20 5.74
N LEU A 70 -7.98 -10.34 5.36
CA LEU A 70 -8.36 -9.16 6.12
C LEU A 70 -9.64 -9.52 6.89
N PRO A 71 -9.60 -9.71 8.22
CA PRO A 71 -10.75 -10.19 9.00
C PRO A 71 -11.98 -9.30 8.82
N ASP A 72 -11.79 -7.98 8.79
CA ASP A 72 -12.85 -6.99 8.68
C ASP A 72 -13.13 -6.58 7.23
N ASN A 73 -12.63 -7.35 6.25
CA ASN A 73 -12.65 -7.01 4.82
C ASN A 73 -12.09 -5.61 4.52
N ARG A 74 -11.25 -5.07 5.41
CA ARG A 74 -10.62 -3.76 5.32
C ARG A 74 -9.26 -3.76 6.03
N TYR A 75 -8.34 -2.94 5.54
CA TYR A 75 -7.10 -2.63 6.22
C TYR A 75 -7.03 -1.14 6.56
N HIS A 76 -7.01 -0.84 7.86
CA HIS A 76 -6.90 0.51 8.39
C HIS A 76 -5.45 0.99 8.41
N GLY A 77 -4.96 1.39 7.23
CA GLY A 77 -3.57 1.80 7.01
C GLY A 77 -3.20 1.80 5.54
N ALA A 78 -1.90 1.71 5.26
CA ALA A 78 -1.36 1.66 3.89
C ALA A 78 -1.06 0.22 3.48
N VAL A 79 -1.64 -0.21 2.37
CA VAL A 79 -1.28 -1.46 1.70
C VAL A 79 -0.33 -1.12 0.56
N ILE A 80 0.88 -1.69 0.59
CA ILE A 80 1.87 -1.53 -0.46
C ILE A 80 1.88 -2.81 -1.30
N VAL A 81 1.57 -2.69 -2.59
CA VAL A 81 1.56 -3.82 -3.52
C VAL A 81 2.88 -3.89 -4.27
N MET A 82 3.47 -5.10 -4.31
CA MET A 82 4.69 -5.40 -5.05
C MET A 82 4.53 -6.63 -5.96
N ASP A 83 5.32 -6.65 -7.03
CA ASP A 83 5.54 -7.85 -7.87
C ASP A 83 6.50 -8.87 -7.25
#